data_AF-A0A8I2Z9M6-F1
#
_entry.id   AF-A0A8I2Z9M6-F1
#
_cell.length_a   1.000
_cell.length_b   1.000
_cell.length_c   1.000
_cell.angle_alpha   90.00
_cell.angle_beta   90.00
_cell.angle_gamma   90.00
#
_symmetry.space_group_name_H-M   'P 1'
#
loop_
_entity.id
_entity.type
_entity.pdbx_description
1 polymer ?
#
loop_
_entity_poly.entity_id
_entity_poly.type
_entity_poly.pdbx_seq_one_letter_code
_entity_poly.pdbx_strand_id
1 'polypeptide(L)'
;MGKKSNYGIIFDAGSSGTRLYVYKWKEHAEAVQDATKEELRRLPKIKLETSEKIHPGVSSFADKPEDIGPEHLKALVELALAEVPASKVAETPIYLMATAGMRLLPKTKQQELLQSM
;
A
#
# COMPACT_ATOMS: atom_id res chain seq x y z
N MET A 1 18.92 -2.97 -4.83
CA MET A 1 18.80 -1.50 -4.66
C MET A 1 19.83 -1.02 -3.65
N GLY A 2 20.34 0.20 -3.80
CA GLY A 2 21.30 0.81 -2.85
C GLY A 2 20.63 1.38 -1.59
N LYS A 3 21.44 1.97 -0.70
CA LYS A 3 20.99 2.55 0.58
C LYS A 3 20.01 3.72 0.43
N LYS A 4 20.07 4.46 -0.68
CA LYS A 4 19.13 5.56 -1.01
C LYS A 4 18.00 5.05 -1.89
N SER A 5 16.85 4.81 -1.28
CA SER A 5 15.67 4.28 -1.95
C SER A 5 14.42 4.94 -1.41
N ASN A 6 13.43 5.06 -2.29
CA ASN A 6 12.07 5.43 -1.94
C ASN A 6 11.19 4.19 -1.92
N TYR A 7 10.08 4.28 -1.20
CA TYR A 7 9.14 3.20 -0.97
C TYR A 7 7.73 3.68 -1.33
N GLY A 8 6.85 2.73 -1.64
CA GLY A 8 5.44 3.01 -1.88
C GLY A 8 4.61 1.81 -1.50
N ILE A 9 3.49 2.06 -0.83
CA ILE A 9 2.64 1.00 -0.28
C ILE A 9 1.28 1.03 -0.97
N ILE A 10 0.81 -0.14 -1.40
CA ILE A 10 -0.54 -0.33 -1.92
C ILE A 10 -1.25 -1.43 -1.12
N PHE A 11 -2.45 -1.12 -0.63
CA PHE A 11 -3.41 -2.07 -0.12
C PHE A 11 -4.48 -2.30 -1.20
N ASP A 12 -4.42 -3.45 -1.87
CA ASP A 12 -5.46 -3.89 -2.80
C ASP A 12 -6.59 -4.57 -2.01
N ALA A 13 -7.65 -3.80 -1.76
CA ALA A 13 -8.81 -4.22 -0.98
C ALA A 13 -9.85 -4.91 -1.87
N GLY A 14 -9.58 -6.20 -2.13
CA GLY A 14 -10.45 -7.13 -2.84
C GLY A 14 -11.68 -7.55 -2.05
N SER A 15 -12.70 -8.08 -2.75
CA SER A 15 -13.89 -8.66 -2.10
C SER A 15 -13.57 -9.91 -1.27
N SER A 16 -12.57 -10.70 -1.68
CA SER A 16 -12.17 -11.91 -0.95
C SER A 16 -11.17 -11.64 0.16
N GLY A 17 -10.43 -10.53 0.11
CA GLY A 17 -9.31 -10.27 1.02
C GLY A 17 -8.56 -9.00 0.65
N THR A 18 -7.71 -8.54 1.56
CA THR A 18 -6.87 -7.34 1.36
C THR A 18 -5.42 -7.76 1.19
N ARG A 19 -4.75 -7.22 0.18
CA ARG A 19 -3.39 -7.60 -0.18
C ARG A 19 -2.47 -6.38 -0.08
N LEU A 20 -1.45 -6.48 0.75
CA LEU A 20 -0.38 -5.49 0.88
C LEU A 20 0.63 -5.70 -0.25
N TYR A 21 1.11 -4.60 -0.82
CA TYR A 21 2.29 -4.53 -1.68
C TYR A 21 3.21 -3.42 -1.18
N VAL A 22 4.46 -3.76 -0.88
CA VAL A 22 5.52 -2.79 -0.57
C VAL A 22 6.49 -2.76 -1.74
N TYR A 23 6.52 -1.61 -2.42
CA TYR A 23 7.42 -1.36 -3.53
C TYR A 23 8.61 -0.52 -3.08
N LYS A 24 9.73 -0.69 -3.79
CA LYS A 24 10.97 0.06 -3.59
C LYS A 24 11.54 0.48 -4.93
N TRP A 25 12.13 1.67 -4.99
CA TRP A 25 12.88 2.14 -6.16
C TRP A 25 14.02 3.07 -5.73
N LYS A 26 15.00 3.30 -6.60
CA LYS A 26 16.10 4.25 -6.32
C LYS A 26 15.55 5.68 -6.22
N GLU A 27 16.11 6.46 -5.30
CA GLU A 27 15.89 7.92 -5.30
C GLU A 27 16.31 8.54 -6.64
N HIS A 28 15.60 9.56 -7.11
CA HIS A 28 15.90 10.18 -8.41
C HIS A 28 17.33 10.71 -8.48
N ALA A 29 17.78 11.42 -7.45
CA ALA A 29 19.14 11.97 -7.38
C ALA A 29 20.23 10.88 -7.49
N GLU A 30 19.98 9.69 -6.94
CA GLU A 30 20.89 8.55 -7.06
C GLU A 30 20.76 7.86 -8.42
N ALA A 31 19.55 7.79 -8.97
CA ALA A 31 19.27 7.12 -10.23
C ALA A 31 19.92 7.82 -11.43
N VAL A 32 20.07 9.15 -11.39
CA VAL A 32 20.58 9.95 -12.52
C VAL A 32 22.10 10.11 -12.56
N GLN A 33 22.82 9.83 -11.47
CA GLN A 33 24.27 10.06 -11.39
C GLN A 33 25.07 9.26 -12.45
N ASP A 34 24.72 7.99 -12.62
CA ASP A 34 25.42 7.08 -13.54
C ASP A 34 24.55 6.67 -14.76
N ALA A 35 23.44 7.38 -14.99
CA ALA A 35 22.47 6.98 -16.01
C ALA A 35 22.90 7.36 -17.43
N THR A 36 22.73 6.45 -18.39
CA THR A 36 22.84 6.79 -19.81
C THR A 36 21.67 7.66 -20.29
N LYS A 37 21.84 8.31 -21.46
CA LYS A 37 20.74 9.08 -22.08
C LYS A 37 19.50 8.21 -22.35
N GLU A 38 19.66 6.93 -22.68
CA GLU A 38 18.54 6.00 -22.84
C GLU A 38 17.91 5.62 -21.50
N GLU A 39 18.68 5.52 -20.42
CA GLU A 39 18.14 5.27 -19.06
C GLU A 39 17.28 6.42 -18.57
N LEU A 40 17.69 7.67 -18.82
CA LEU A 40 16.93 8.86 -18.45
C LEU A 40 15.57 8.99 -19.18
N ARG A 41 15.37 8.25 -20.27
CA ARG A 41 14.11 8.22 -21.03
C ARG A 41 13.14 7.12 -20.58
N ARG A 42 13.53 6.28 -19.63
CA ARG A 42 12.74 5.15 -19.14
C ARG A 42 12.08 5.47 -17.81
N LEU A 43 10.97 4.80 -17.53
CA LEU A 43 10.36 4.84 -16.20
C LEU A 43 11.31 4.23 -15.15
N PRO A 44 11.22 4.66 -13.89
CA PRO A 44 11.99 4.07 -12.81
C PRO A 44 11.78 2.56 -12.73
N LYS A 45 12.85 1.81 -12.46
CA LYS A 45 12.74 0.38 -12.14
C LYS A 45 12.22 0.24 -10.71
N ILE A 46 11.01 -0.32 -10.59
CA ILE A 46 10.34 -0.58 -9.32
C ILE A 46 10.52 -2.06 -8.98
N LYS A 47 10.90 -2.36 -7.74
CA LYS A 47 10.97 -3.73 -7.21
C LYS A 47 9.84 -3.92 -6.20
N LEU A 48 9.17 -5.07 -6.25
CA LEU A 48 8.32 -5.53 -5.16
C LEU A 48 9.22 -6.13 -4.07
N GLU A 49 9.18 -5.58 -2.87
CA GLU A 49 9.93 -6.09 -1.72
C GLU A 49 9.09 -7.13 -0.97
N THR A 50 7.87 -6.76 -0.58
CA THR A 50 6.99 -7.59 0.24
C THR A 50 5.57 -7.58 -0.31
N SER A 51 4.90 -8.73 -0.27
CA SER A 51 3.48 -8.88 -0.62
C SER A 51 2.84 -9.90 0.31
N GLU A 52 1.74 -9.53 0.95
CA GLU A 52 1.03 -10.39 1.90
C GLU A 52 -0.48 -10.25 1.72
N LYS A 53 -1.25 -11.34 1.90
CA LYS A 53 -2.72 -11.30 1.77
C LYS A 53 -3.40 -11.79 3.04
N ILE A 54 -4.33 -10.98 3.53
CA ILE A 54 -5.24 -11.37 4.61
C ILE A 54 -6.68 -11.45 4.15
N HIS A 55 -7.48 -12.14 4.95
CA HIS A 55 -8.91 -12.39 4.76
C HIS A 55 -9.66 -12.02 6.05
N PRO A 56 -10.92 -11.57 5.99
CA PRO A 56 -11.78 -11.44 4.81
C PRO A 56 -11.52 -10.15 4.00
N GLY A 57 -12.37 -9.82 3.01
CA GLY A 57 -12.28 -8.54 2.30
C GLY A 57 -12.80 -7.38 3.16
N VAL A 58 -12.36 -6.15 2.87
CA VAL A 58 -12.76 -4.96 3.67
C VAL A 58 -14.27 -4.76 3.76
N SER A 59 -15.02 -5.11 2.72
CA SER A 59 -16.48 -4.95 2.71
C SER A 59 -17.21 -5.85 3.71
N SER A 60 -16.55 -6.88 4.25
CA SER A 60 -17.11 -7.72 5.31
C SER A 60 -17.26 -6.98 6.64
N PHE A 61 -16.60 -5.84 6.80
CA PHE A 61 -16.65 -4.99 7.99
C PHE A 61 -17.70 -3.87 7.86
N ALA A 62 -18.56 -3.88 6.83
CA ALA A 62 -19.52 -2.81 6.57
C ALA A 62 -20.55 -2.59 7.70
N ASP A 63 -20.78 -3.59 8.55
CA ASP A 63 -21.68 -3.51 9.71
C ASP A 63 -20.94 -3.20 11.03
N LYS A 64 -19.61 -3.29 11.04
CA LYS A 64 -18.74 -2.93 12.16
C LYS A 64 -17.48 -2.20 11.67
N PRO A 65 -17.64 -0.98 11.14
CA PRO A 65 -16.51 -0.21 10.59
C PRO A 65 -15.34 -0.04 11.57
N GLU A 66 -15.62 0.11 12.85
CA GLU A 66 -14.63 0.31 13.91
C GLU A 66 -13.61 -0.83 14.05
N ASP A 67 -13.97 -2.05 13.61
CA ASP A 67 -13.12 -3.23 13.73
C ASP A 67 -12.07 -3.30 12.60
N ILE A 68 -12.29 -2.61 11.47
CA ILE A 68 -11.44 -2.75 10.27
C ILE A 68 -9.98 -2.34 10.51
N GLY A 69 -9.74 -1.26 11.23
CA GLY A 69 -8.41 -0.79 11.60
C GLY A 69 -7.69 -1.82 12.48
N PRO A 70 -8.15 -2.05 13.72
CA PRO A 70 -7.45 -2.88 14.70
C PRO A 70 -7.42 -4.38 14.36
N GLU A 71 -8.50 -4.94 13.80
CA GLU A 71 -8.61 -6.39 13.59
C GLU A 71 -8.13 -6.85 12.21
N HIS A 72 -8.08 -5.96 11.22
CA HIS A 72 -7.79 -6.32 9.84
C HIS A 72 -6.57 -5.60 9.28
N LEU A 73 -6.61 -4.27 9.17
CA LEU A 73 -5.53 -3.50 8.51
C LEU A 73 -4.25 -3.43 9.34
N LYS A 74 -4.34 -3.47 10.68
CA LYS A 74 -3.19 -3.35 11.59
C LYS A 74 -2.06 -4.33 11.26
N ALA A 75 -2.38 -5.60 11.04
CA ALA A 75 -1.37 -6.62 10.73
C ALA A 75 -0.58 -6.29 9.45
N LEU A 76 -1.25 -5.78 8.41
CA LEU A 76 -0.60 -5.36 7.18
C LEU A 76 0.20 -4.06 7.35
N VAL A 77 -0.27 -3.12 8.17
CA VAL A 77 0.47 -1.89 8.49
C VAL A 77 1.77 -2.22 9.24
N GLU A 78 1.71 -3.14 10.21
CA GLU A 78 2.89 -3.59 10.96
C GLU A 78 3.91 -4.28 10.04
N LEU A 79 3.46 -5.11 9.09
CA LEU A 79 4.34 -5.69 8.08
C LEU A 79 4.99 -4.62 7.18
N ALA A 80 4.23 -3.59 6.79
CA ALA A 80 4.79 -2.49 6.00
C ALA A 80 5.82 -1.68 6.79
N LEU A 81 5.58 -1.42 8.08
CA LEU A 81 6.53 -0.74 8.97
C LEU A 81 7.81 -1.55 9.23
N ALA A 82 7.73 -2.88 9.19
CA ALA A 82 8.91 -3.73 9.29
C ALA A 82 9.79 -3.68 8.02
N GLU A 83 9.18 -3.45 6.84
CA GLU A 83 9.88 -3.38 5.55
C GLU A 83 10.44 -1.99 5.25
N VAL A 84 9.71 -0.92 5.63
CA VAL A 84 10.09 0.46 5.36
C VAL A 84 10.97 1.01 6.47
N PRO A 85 12.20 1.48 6.19
CA PRO A 85 13.06 2.10 7.20
C PRO A 85 12.36 3.27 7.89
N ALA A 86 12.53 3.40 9.21
CA ALA A 86 11.88 4.43 10.02
C ALA A 86 12.06 5.86 9.46
N SER A 87 13.23 6.18 8.93
CA SER A 87 13.52 7.49 8.31
C SER A 87 12.73 7.77 7.02
N LYS A 88 12.18 6.74 6.38
CA LYS A 88 11.42 6.83 5.13
C LYS A 88 9.91 6.73 5.34
N VAL A 89 9.43 6.38 6.54
CA VAL A 89 7.99 6.21 6.82
C VAL A 89 7.21 7.49 6.48
N ALA A 90 7.68 8.65 6.91
CA ALA A 90 7.00 9.93 6.65
C ALA A 90 6.96 10.32 5.16
N GLU A 91 7.89 9.81 4.34
CA GLU A 91 7.98 10.09 2.90
C GLU A 91 7.27 9.04 2.04
N THR A 92 6.87 7.92 2.64
CA THR A 92 6.34 6.75 1.91
C THR A 92 4.84 6.96 1.64
N PRO A 93 4.42 7.17 0.39
CA PRO A 93 3.01 7.24 0.06
C PRO A 93 2.34 5.89 0.27
N ILE A 94 1.14 5.94 0.83
CA ILE A 94 0.27 4.80 1.09
C ILE A 94 -1.04 5.00 0.32
N TYR A 95 -1.49 3.96 -0.37
CA TYR A 95 -2.76 3.96 -1.08
C TYR A 95 -3.55 2.72 -0.71
N LEU A 96 -4.80 2.89 -0.29
CA LEU A 96 -5.77 1.81 -0.17
C LEU A 96 -6.76 1.91 -1.31
N MET A 97 -6.81 0.88 -2.14
CA MET A 97 -7.65 0.84 -3.33
C MET A 97 -8.67 -0.29 -3.18
N ALA A 98 -9.90 0.07 -2.86
CA ALA A 98 -10.98 -0.90 -2.73
C ALA A 98 -11.70 -1.16 -4.06
N THR A 99 -12.13 -2.40 -4.25
CA THR A 99 -12.66 -2.90 -5.53
C THR A 99 -14.16 -3.20 -5.46
N ALA A 100 -14.61 -4.30 -6.08
CA ALA A 100 -16.02 -4.60 -6.30
C ALA A 100 -16.82 -4.71 -4.99
N GLY A 101 -16.24 -5.29 -3.93
CA GLY A 101 -16.93 -5.47 -2.65
C GLY A 101 -17.43 -4.15 -2.05
N MET A 102 -16.58 -3.11 -2.06
CA MET A 102 -16.98 -1.79 -1.57
C MET A 102 -18.03 -1.13 -2.44
N ARG A 103 -17.93 -1.22 -3.78
CA ARG A 103 -18.90 -0.60 -4.71
C ARG A 103 -20.34 -1.09 -4.52
N LEU A 104 -20.52 -2.32 -4.02
CA LEU A 104 -21.83 -2.93 -3.81
C LEU A 104 -22.51 -2.50 -2.50
N LEU A 105 -21.78 -1.89 -1.57
CA LEU A 105 -22.35 -1.42 -0.31
C LEU A 105 -23.22 -0.17 -0.52
N PRO A 106 -24.21 0.09 0.35
CA PRO A 106 -24.87 1.39 0.43
C PRO A 106 -23.85 2.52 0.64
N LYS A 107 -24.07 3.70 0.04
CA LYS A 107 -23.12 4.82 0.10
C LYS A 107 -22.75 5.23 1.53
N THR A 108 -23.70 5.19 2.47
CA THR A 108 -23.44 5.52 3.89
C THR A 108 -22.45 4.55 4.50
N LYS A 109 -22.65 3.24 4.33
CA LYS A 109 -21.72 2.21 4.81
C LYS A 109 -20.35 2.31 4.15
N GLN A 110 -20.28 2.65 2.87
CA GLN A 110 -19.00 2.91 2.20
C GLN A 110 -18.23 4.04 2.90
N GLN A 111 -18.92 5.15 3.18
CA GLN A 111 -18.30 6.33 3.80
C GLN A 111 -17.87 6.06 5.24
N GLU A 112 -18.73 5.44 6.04
CA GLU A 112 -18.42 5.04 7.42
C GLU A 112 -17.21 4.11 7.45
N LEU A 113 -17.21 3.09 6.59
CA LEU A 113 -16.11 2.13 6.52
C LEU A 113 -14.80 2.78 6.06
N LEU A 114 -14.83 3.71 5.09
CA LEU A 114 -13.64 4.45 4.67
C LEU A 114 -13.11 5.41 5.74
N GLN A 115 -13.97 5.97 6.59
CA GLN A 115 -13.56 6.85 7.69
C GLN A 115 -12.95 6.10 8.87
N SER A 116 -13.30 4.82 9.03
CA SER A 116 -12.75 3.95 10.08
C SER A 116 -11.47 3.20 9.69
N MET A 117 -11.01 3.34 8.43
CA MET A 117 -9.75 2.75 7.93
C MET A 117 -8.52 3.52 8.38
#